data_AF-A0A3L6RXB2-F1
#
_entry.id   AF-A0A3L6RXB2-F1
#
_cell.length_a   1.000
_cell.length_b   1.000
_cell.length_c   1.000
_cell.angle_alpha   90.00
_cell.angle_beta   90.00
_cell.angle_gamma   90.00
#
_symmetry.space_group_name_H-M   'P 1'
#
loop_
_entity.id
_entity.type
_entity.pdbx_description
1 polymer ?
#
loop_
_entity_poly.entity_id
_entity_poly.type
_entity_poly.pdbx_seq_one_letter_code
_entity_poly.pdbx_strand_id
1 'polypeptide(L)'
;MSVMDVCALGRCLARWGSEPTPSHALAEYEAARLPVVVAQVLHVRRLGRIKQGLPVDGEAEGFDARTATAEGALELRQRTMPFFGGVPTADAEDGDF
;
A
#
# COMPACT_ATOMS: atom_id res chain seq x y z
N MET A 1 -5.30 4.67 2.90
CA MET A 1 -5.08 5.32 1.59
C MET A 1 -5.27 6.82 1.72
N SER A 2 -6.49 7.32 1.95
CA SER A 2 -6.79 8.77 1.93
C SER A 2 -5.83 9.70 2.69
N VAL A 3 -5.45 9.39 3.94
CA VAL A 3 -4.59 10.27 4.74
C VAL A 3 -3.17 10.36 4.17
N MET A 4 -2.56 9.21 3.82
CA MET A 4 -1.20 9.19 3.27
C MET A 4 -1.15 9.81 1.86
N ASP A 5 -2.22 9.63 1.09
CA ASP A 5 -2.37 10.24 -0.24
C ASP A 5 -2.41 11.77 -0.13
N VAL A 6 -3.19 12.32 0.80
CA VAL A 6 -3.25 13.77 1.04
C VAL A 6 -1.90 14.30 1.54
N CYS A 7 -1.23 13.60 2.46
CA CYS A 7 0.11 14.01 2.93
C CYS A 7 1.15 14.03 1.80
N ALA A 8 1.17 13.01 0.95
CA ALA A 8 2.10 12.95 -0.19
C ALA A 8 1.81 14.09 -1.19
N LEU A 9 0.53 14.31 -1.53
CA LEU A 9 0.13 15.41 -2.42
C LEU A 9 0.51 16.77 -1.84
N GLY A 10 0.29 16.98 -0.54
CA GLY A 10 0.67 18.22 0.14
C GLY A 10 2.17 18.50 0.07
N ARG A 11 3.02 17.46 0.21
CA ARG A 11 4.49 17.59 0.05
C ARG A 11 4.88 17.94 -1.38
N CYS A 12 4.29 17.27 -2.37
CA CYS A 12 4.53 17.60 -3.78
C CYS A 12 4.13 19.06 -4.06
N LEU A 13 2.95 19.50 -3.63
CA LEU A 13 2.52 20.89 -3.80
C LEU A 13 3.46 21.89 -3.11
N ALA A 14 3.95 21.58 -1.91
CA ALA A 14 4.87 22.45 -1.18
C ALA A 14 6.22 22.64 -1.89
N ARG A 15 6.72 21.61 -2.61
CA ARG A 15 7.99 21.68 -3.36
C ARG A 15 7.95 22.61 -4.57
N TRP A 16 6.82 22.63 -5.28
CA TRP A 16 6.70 23.38 -6.53
C TRP A 16 6.25 24.83 -6.35
N GLY A 17 5.96 25.26 -5.11
CA GLY A 17 5.56 26.64 -4.81
C GLY A 17 4.29 27.08 -5.52
N SER A 18 4.13 28.39 -5.76
CA SER A 18 2.93 28.93 -6.41
C SER A 18 2.95 28.87 -7.94
N GLU A 19 4.11 28.78 -8.59
CA GLU A 19 4.26 28.56 -10.05
C GLU A 19 5.67 28.02 -10.38
N PRO A 20 5.84 27.16 -11.41
CA PRO A 20 4.84 26.75 -12.41
C PRO A 20 4.19 25.37 -12.16
N THR A 21 2.86 25.43 -12.26
CA THR A 21 1.81 24.42 -12.50
C THR A 21 1.62 23.24 -11.53
N PRO A 22 0.38 23.08 -10.99
CA PRO A 22 -0.07 21.87 -10.30
C PRO A 22 0.21 20.56 -11.04
N SER A 23 0.38 20.58 -12.36
CA SER A 23 0.68 19.39 -13.17
C SER A 23 1.99 18.71 -12.78
N HIS A 24 3.04 19.46 -12.45
CA HIS A 24 4.33 18.85 -12.03
C HIS A 24 4.18 18.17 -10.66
N ALA A 25 3.54 18.84 -9.70
CA ALA A 25 3.24 18.27 -8.39
C ALA A 25 2.33 17.04 -8.48
N LEU A 26 1.34 17.06 -9.38
CA LEU A 26 0.45 15.92 -9.62
C LEU A 26 1.18 14.74 -10.29
N ALA A 27 2.05 15.01 -11.26
CA ALA A 27 2.86 13.97 -11.90
C ALA A 27 3.83 13.32 -10.91
N GLU A 28 4.45 14.13 -10.04
CA GLU A 28 5.32 13.63 -8.97
C GLU A 28 4.54 12.79 -7.95
N TYR A 29 3.37 13.28 -7.52
CA TYR A 29 2.47 12.56 -6.63
C TYR A 29 2.05 11.21 -7.24
N GLU A 30 1.61 11.20 -8.50
CA GLU A 30 1.18 9.99 -9.19
C GLU A 30 2.34 9.00 -9.31
N ALA A 31 3.53 9.46 -9.73
CA ALA A 31 4.72 8.62 -9.83
C ALA A 31 5.10 7.98 -8.49
N ALA A 32 5.02 8.72 -7.38
CA ALA A 32 5.33 8.22 -6.05
C ALA A 32 4.26 7.27 -5.50
N ARG A 33 2.97 7.54 -5.76
CA ARG A 33 1.85 6.80 -5.16
C ARG A 33 1.43 5.57 -5.95
N LEU A 34 1.53 5.59 -7.27
CA LEU A 34 1.11 4.50 -8.14
C LEU A 34 1.69 3.13 -7.71
N PRO A 35 3.01 2.95 -7.52
CA PRO A 35 3.56 1.64 -7.13
C PRO A 35 3.04 1.17 -5.77
N VAL A 36 2.85 2.08 -4.81
CA VAL A 36 2.33 1.74 -3.49
C VAL A 36 0.86 1.32 -3.56
N VAL A 37 0.03 2.09 -4.27
CA VAL A 37 -1.39 1.78 -4.43
C VAL A 37 -1.55 0.44 -5.16
N VAL A 38 -0.76 0.19 -6.21
CA VAL A 38 -0.78 -1.10 -6.92
C VAL A 38 -0.44 -2.25 -5.97
N ALA A 39 0.64 -2.14 -5.20
CA ALA A 39 1.03 -3.17 -4.23
C ALA A 39 -0.06 -3.41 -3.17
N GLN A 40 -0.64 -2.34 -2.62
CA GLN A 40 -1.70 -2.42 -1.63
C GLN A 40 -2.97 -3.05 -2.20
N VAL A 41 -3.40 -2.66 -3.40
CA VAL A 41 -4.59 -3.18 -4.08
C VAL A 41 -4.44 -4.67 -4.40
N LEU A 42 -3.29 -5.07 -4.95
CA LEU A 42 -3.02 -6.49 -5.22
C LEU A 42 -3.01 -7.30 -3.93
N HIS A 43 -2.37 -6.79 -2.87
CA HIS A 43 -2.35 -7.44 -1.56
C HIS A 43 -3.74 -7.62 -0.97
N VAL A 44 -4.59 -6.58 -0.93
CA VAL A 44 -5.95 -6.71 -0.38
C VAL A 44 -6.84 -7.61 -1.20
N ARG A 45 -6.66 -7.67 -2.52
CA ARG A 45 -7.41 -8.61 -3.37
C ARG A 45 -7.02 -10.04 -3.06
N ARG A 46 -5.72 -10.33 -2.96
CA ARG A 46 -5.22 -11.64 -2.53
C ARG A 46 -5.76 -11.99 -1.14
N LEU A 47 -5.62 -11.08 -0.18
CA LEU A 47 -6.08 -11.28 1.19
C LEU A 47 -7.59 -11.47 1.29
N GLY A 48 -8.37 -10.76 0.46
CA GLY A 48 -9.82 -10.92 0.37
C GLY A 48 -10.21 -12.33 -0.08
N ARG A 49 -9.50 -12.89 -1.07
CA ARG A 49 -9.69 -14.27 -1.51
C ARG A 49 -9.39 -15.27 -0.40
N ILE A 50 -8.27 -15.09 0.32
CA ILE A 50 -7.91 -15.95 1.47
C ILE A 50 -9.03 -15.92 2.52
N LYS A 51 -9.52 -14.73 2.88
CA LYS A 51 -10.59 -14.58 3.88
C LYS A 51 -11.93 -15.19 3.46
N GLN A 52 -12.15 -15.35 2.16
CA GLN A 52 -13.34 -16.02 1.60
C GLN A 52 -13.16 -17.54 1.47
N GLY A 53 -11.99 -18.08 1.84
CA GLY A 53 -11.67 -19.49 1.64
C GLY A 53 -11.49 -19.86 0.17
N LEU A 54 -11.12 -18.89 -0.68
CA LEU A 54 -10.80 -19.15 -2.08
C LEU A 54 -9.33 -19.55 -2.22
N PRO A 55 -9.00 -20.50 -3.11
CA PRO A 55 -7.61 -20.81 -3.43
C PRO A 55 -6.90 -19.58 -4.01
N VAL A 56 -5.64 -19.38 -3.69
CA VAL A 56 -4.77 -18.28 -4.15
C VAL A 56 -3.39 -18.82 -4.47
N ASP A 57 -2.63 -18.12 -5.33
CA ASP A 57 -1.24 -18.44 -5.69
C ASP A 57 -0.97 -19.87 -6.17
N GLY A 58 -1.98 -20.53 -6.73
CA GLY A 58 -1.87 -21.90 -7.22
C GLY A 58 -2.07 -22.98 -6.15
N GLU A 59 -2.43 -22.59 -4.92
CA GLU A 59 -2.83 -23.53 -3.88
C GLU A 59 -4.05 -24.35 -4.32
N ALA A 60 -4.07 -25.64 -3.96
CA ALA A 60 -5.15 -26.54 -4.32
C ALA A 60 -6.42 -26.29 -3.48
N GLU A 61 -6.24 -25.89 -2.22
CA GLU A 61 -7.32 -25.63 -1.27
C GLU A 61 -7.29 -24.18 -0.78
N GLY A 62 -8.46 -23.67 -0.39
CA GLY A 62 -8.58 -22.36 0.21
C GLY A 62 -8.27 -22.37 1.70
N PHE A 63 -8.01 -21.19 2.25
CA PHE A 63 -7.79 -21.03 3.69
C PHE A 63 -9.06 -21.35 4.49
N ASP A 64 -8.94 -22.21 5.51
CA ASP A 64 -10.00 -22.52 6.47
C ASP A 64 -9.64 -22.00 7.87
N ALA A 65 -10.45 -21.06 8.37
CA ALA A 65 -10.25 -20.44 9.68
C ALA A 65 -10.37 -21.44 10.85
N ARG A 66 -11.01 -22.59 10.68
CA ARG A 66 -11.18 -23.61 11.73
C ARG A 66 -9.94 -24.48 11.93
N THR A 67 -9.12 -24.59 10.89
CA THR A 67 -7.93 -25.45 10.85
C THR A 67 -6.64 -24.65 10.68
N ALA A 68 -6.75 -23.33 10.50
CA ALA A 68 -5.64 -22.42 10.30
C ALA A 68 -4.58 -22.51 11.41
N THR A 69 -3.32 -22.56 10.99
CA THR A 69 -2.18 -22.40 11.89
C THR A 69 -2.06 -20.95 12.38
N ALA A 70 -1.33 -20.74 13.47
CA ALA A 70 -1.06 -19.40 13.98
C ALA A 70 -0.38 -18.52 12.92
N GLU A 71 0.51 -19.09 12.12
CA GLU A 71 1.20 -18.41 11.02
C GLU A 71 0.24 -17.99 9.90
N GLY A 72 -0.65 -18.89 9.47
CA GLY A 72 -1.70 -18.53 8.50
C GLY A 72 -2.62 -17.42 9.01
N ALA A 73 -2.90 -17.40 10.32
CA ALA A 73 -3.65 -16.31 10.94
C ALA A 73 -2.86 -14.98 11.01
N LEU A 74 -1.52 -15.03 11.09
CA LEU A 74 -0.68 -13.82 11.05
C LEU A 74 -0.73 -13.13 9.69
N GLU A 75 -0.81 -13.89 8.60
CA GLU A 75 -0.93 -13.33 7.24
C GLU A 75 -2.17 -12.46 7.07
N LEU A 76 -3.24 -12.76 7.83
CA LEU A 76 -4.51 -12.05 7.74
C LEU A 76 -4.53 -10.66 8.38
N ARG A 77 -3.49 -10.34 9.16
CA ARG A 77 -3.42 -9.08 9.89
C ARG A 77 -3.26 -7.90 8.94
N GLN A 78 -3.95 -6.80 9.22
CA GLN A 78 -3.83 -5.58 8.41
C GLN A 78 -2.39 -5.07 8.28
N ARG A 79 -1.55 -5.29 9.31
CA ARG A 79 -0.14 -4.89 9.32
C ARG A 79 0.73 -5.57 8.26
N THR A 80 0.25 -6.64 7.61
CA THR A 80 0.95 -7.27 6.48
C THR A 80 0.79 -6.48 5.19
N MET A 81 -0.04 -5.44 5.19
CA MET A 81 -0.21 -4.54 4.06
C MET A 81 1.15 -3.93 3.64
N PRO A 82 1.50 -3.98 2.35
CA PRO A 82 2.64 -3.23 1.84
C PRO A 82 2.56 -1.76 2.24
N PHE A 83 3.67 -1.20 2.72
CA PHE A 83 3.75 0.21 3.13
C PHE A 83 2.81 0.58 4.30
N PHE A 84 2.47 -0.38 5.17
CA PHE A 84 1.65 -0.14 6.36
C PHE A 84 2.25 0.90 7.31
N GLY A 85 3.59 0.86 7.50
CA GLY A 85 4.31 1.79 8.37
C GLY A 85 4.55 3.17 7.77
N GLY A 86 4.36 3.34 6.46
CA GLY A 86 4.62 4.61 5.78
C GLY A 86 4.83 4.44 4.29
N VAL A 87 4.57 5.51 3.55
CA VAL A 87 4.79 5.62 2.12
C VAL A 87 6.19 6.15 1.87
N PRO A 88 6.99 5.56 0.98
CA PRO A 88 8.26 6.12 0.58
C PRO A 88 8.04 7.51 0.00
N THR A 89 8.69 8.52 0.58
CA THR A 89 8.71 9.87 0.01
C THR A 89 10.03 10.10 -0.70
N ALA A 90 10.02 10.86 -1.80
CA ALA A 90 11.21 11.14 -2.59
C ALA A 90 12.36 11.79 -1.78
N ASP A 91 12.06 12.40 -0.64
CA ASP A 91 13.02 13.05 0.26
C ASP A 91 13.44 12.19 1.46
N ALA A 92 13.19 10.87 1.42
CA ALA A 92 13.73 9.97 2.43
C ALA A 92 15.26 9.86 2.24
N GLU A 93 15.99 10.88 2.68
CA GLU A 93 17.33 10.64 3.19
C GLU A 93 17.23 9.62 4.32
N ASP A 94 18.19 8.70 4.32
CA ASP A 94 18.29 7.58 5.23
C ASP A 94 18.03 7.97 6.69
N GLY A 95 16.97 7.42 7.29
CA GLY A 95 16.81 7.37 8.75
C GLY A 95 15.66 8.19 9.31
N ASP A 96 14.44 7.66 9.25
CA ASP A 96 13.73 7.23 10.46
C ASP A 96 12.45 6.49 10.05
N PHE A 97 12.29 5.26 10.53
CA PHE A 97 11.11 4.41 10.35
C PHE A 97 10.31 4.34 11.65
#